data_AF-A0A257T9R4-F1
#
_entry.id   AF-A0A257T9R4-F1
#
_cell.length_a   1.000
_cell.length_b   1.000
_cell.length_c   1.000
_cell.angle_alpha   90.00
_cell.angle_beta   90.00
_cell.angle_gamma   90.00
#
_symmetry.space_group_name_H-M   'P 1'
#
loop_
_entity.id
_entity.type
_entity.pdbx_description
1 polymer ?
#
loop_
_entity_poly.entity_id
_entity_poly.type
_entity_poly.pdbx_seq_one_letter_code
_entity_poly.pdbx_strand_id
1 'polypeptide(L)'
;MKRKKRTKSQAAAEPRNVEVLTIGWMLMVVTTLACEIGSALARWAAGVNEGPLRMLSELLLFAALVIGFIALLVMPVVLRSRRVPPPSGVLVFAVVVTAAPLLMVAVEILK
;
A
#
# COMPACT_ATOMS: atom_id res chain seq x y z
N MET A 1 26.56 -20.95 -32.17
CA MET A 1 25.42 -21.67 -31.54
C MET A 1 24.95 -20.90 -30.30
N LYS A 2 23.71 -20.42 -30.28
CA LYS A 2 23.13 -19.59 -29.22
C LYS A 2 22.84 -20.41 -27.95
N ARG A 3 23.59 -20.18 -26.87
CA ARG A 3 23.36 -20.77 -25.55
C ARG A 3 22.15 -20.06 -24.91
N LYS A 4 20.94 -20.58 -25.14
CA LYS A 4 19.71 -20.17 -24.44
C LYS A 4 19.90 -20.44 -22.94
N LYS A 5 20.32 -19.43 -22.17
CA LYS A 5 20.19 -19.43 -20.70
C LYS A 5 18.70 -19.42 -20.40
N ARG A 6 18.13 -20.62 -20.22
CA ARG A 6 16.76 -20.80 -19.78
C ARG A 6 16.73 -20.41 -18.31
N THR A 7 16.36 -19.15 -18.06
CA THR A 7 16.00 -18.63 -16.75
C THR A 7 14.82 -19.44 -16.24
N LYS A 8 15.09 -20.53 -15.54
CA LYS A 8 14.16 -21.15 -14.60
C LYS A 8 14.89 -21.20 -13.27
N SER A 9 14.92 -20.05 -12.61
CA SER A 9 15.05 -20.03 -11.15
C SER A 9 13.77 -20.68 -10.63
N GLN A 10 13.81 -22.00 -10.55
CA GLN A 10 12.79 -22.83 -9.96
C GLN A 10 13.22 -23.08 -8.50
N ALA A 11 13.46 -21.99 -7.76
CA ALA A 11 13.28 -22.04 -6.32
C ALA A 11 11.82 -22.46 -6.12
N ALA A 12 11.58 -23.58 -5.43
CA ALA A 12 10.28 -24.24 -5.27
C ALA A 12 9.09 -23.28 -5.42
N ALA A 13 8.42 -23.33 -6.58
CA ALA A 13 7.42 -22.34 -6.95
C ALA A 13 6.38 -22.22 -5.83
N GLU A 14 6.23 -21.02 -5.27
CA GLU A 14 5.18 -20.73 -4.29
C GLU A 14 3.81 -21.08 -4.89
N PRO A 15 2.82 -21.46 -4.07
CA PRO A 15 1.47 -21.66 -4.57
C PRO A 15 1.01 -20.37 -5.23
N ARG A 16 0.44 -20.45 -6.44
CA ARG A 16 -0.02 -19.28 -7.21
C ARG A 16 -0.94 -18.36 -6.40
N ASN A 17 -1.71 -18.92 -5.47
CA ASN A 17 -2.59 -18.16 -4.58
C ASN A 17 -1.81 -17.25 -3.61
N VAL A 18 -0.64 -17.71 -3.11
CA VAL A 18 0.23 -16.92 -2.21
C VAL A 18 0.90 -15.80 -2.99
N GLU A 19 1.30 -16.07 -4.23
CA GLU A 19 1.86 -15.06 -5.12
C GLU A 19 0.84 -13.96 -5.43
N VAL A 20 -0.38 -14.34 -5.84
CA VAL A 20 -1.48 -13.39 -6.09
C VAL A 20 -1.83 -12.59 -4.84
N LEU A 21 -1.89 -13.24 -3.67
CA LEU A 21 -2.14 -12.56 -2.40
C LEU A 21 -1.06 -11.52 -2.09
N THR A 22 0.20 -11.86 -2.30
CA THR A 22 1.33 -10.95 -2.04
C THR A 22 1.33 -9.78 -3.03
N ILE A 23 1.08 -10.04 -4.32
CA ILE A 23 0.96 -8.98 -5.34
C ILE A 23 -0.23 -8.08 -5.01
N GLY A 24 -1.38 -8.65 -4.68
CA GLY A 24 -2.57 -7.90 -4.28
C GLY A 24 -2.32 -7.02 -3.06
N TRP A 25 -1.64 -7.56 -2.04
CA TRP A 25 -1.24 -6.79 -0.86
C TRP A 25 -0.28 -5.64 -1.21
N MET A 26 0.74 -5.89 -2.04
CA MET A 26 1.66 -4.84 -2.49
C MET A 26 0.95 -3.77 -3.31
N LEU A 27 -0.01 -4.16 -4.16
CA LEU A 27 -0.84 -3.21 -4.90
C LEU A 27 -1.66 -2.34 -3.94
N MET A 28 -2.26 -2.91 -2.89
CA MET A 28 -2.97 -2.11 -1.88
C MET A 28 -2.05 -1.10 -1.18
N VAL A 29 -0.82 -1.49 -0.83
CA VAL A 29 0.18 -0.58 -0.23
C VAL A 29 0.52 0.56 -1.20
N VAL A 30 0.78 0.26 -2.47
CA VAL A 30 1.09 1.28 -3.49
C VAL A 30 -0.10 2.19 -3.77
N THR A 31 -1.31 1.65 -3.85
CA THR A 31 -2.53 2.44 -4.01
C THR A 31 -2.76 3.35 -2.80
N THR A 32 -2.53 2.86 -1.59
CA THR A 32 -2.60 3.67 -0.36
C THR A 32 -1.64 4.85 -0.45
N LEU A 33 -0.38 4.62 -0.81
CA LEU A 33 0.61 5.68 -0.99
C LEU A 33 0.18 6.69 -2.07
N ALA A 34 -0.33 6.21 -3.20
CA ALA A 34 -0.79 7.08 -4.27
C ALA A 34 -1.96 7.97 -3.82
N CYS A 35 -2.89 7.41 -3.03
CA CYS A 35 -4.00 8.17 -2.44
C CYS A 35 -3.51 9.19 -1.41
N GLU A 36 -2.53 8.86 -0.57
CA GLU A 36 -1.93 9.82 0.37
C GLU A 36 -1.26 10.99 -0.35
N ILE A 37 -0.40 10.68 -1.34
CA ILE A 37 0.28 11.71 -2.13
C ILE A 37 -0.76 12.58 -2.87
N GLY A 38 -1.76 11.94 -3.49
CA GLY A 38 -2.84 12.64 -4.18
C GLY A 38 -3.64 13.55 -3.25
N SER A 39 -3.94 13.07 -2.03
CA SER A 39 -4.62 13.89 -1.02
C SER A 39 -3.77 15.08 -0.61
N ALA A 40 -2.49 14.87 -0.29
CA ALA A 40 -1.58 15.95 0.10
C ALA A 40 -1.44 17.02 -1.00
N LEU A 41 -1.30 16.58 -2.27
CA LEU A 41 -1.26 17.48 -3.42
C LEU A 41 -2.57 18.24 -3.61
N ALA A 42 -3.71 17.57 -3.45
CA ALA A 42 -5.02 18.20 -3.55
C ALA A 42 -5.26 19.26 -2.45
N ARG A 43 -4.82 19.01 -1.20
CA ARG A 43 -4.86 20.01 -0.11
C ARG A 43 -3.98 21.20 -0.43
N TRP A 44 -2.76 20.92 -0.87
CA TRP A 44 -1.79 21.96 -1.22
C TRP A 44 -2.31 22.86 -2.35
N ALA A 45 -2.91 22.26 -3.38
CA ALA A 45 -3.50 22.98 -4.50
C ALA A 45 -4.80 23.74 -4.12
N ALA A 46 -5.60 23.22 -3.18
CA ALA A 46 -6.81 23.88 -2.71
C ALA A 46 -6.52 25.14 -1.88
N GLY A 47 -5.40 25.16 -1.15
CA GLY A 47 -5.05 26.27 -0.25
C GLY A 47 -6.11 26.47 0.84
N VAL A 48 -6.61 27.70 0.98
CA VAL A 48 -7.67 28.07 1.95
C VAL A 48 -9.09 27.91 1.37
N ASN A 49 -9.22 27.58 0.09
CA ASN A 49 -10.53 27.50 -0.57
C ASN A 49 -11.23 26.17 -0.30
N GLU A 50 -12.47 26.25 0.18
CA GLU A 50 -13.42 25.14 0.38
C GLU A 50 -14.04 24.71 -0.98
N GLY A 51 -13.18 24.33 -1.93
CA GLY A 51 -13.58 23.96 -3.31
C GLY A 51 -13.64 22.46 -3.57
N PRO A 52 -13.94 22.05 -4.82
CA PRO A 52 -13.98 20.62 -5.22
C PRO A 52 -12.66 19.88 -4.97
N LEU A 53 -11.53 20.60 -4.99
CA LEU A 53 -10.20 20.06 -4.66
C LEU A 53 -10.09 19.64 -3.18
N ARG A 54 -10.76 20.35 -2.26
CA ARG A 54 -10.80 19.97 -0.85
C ARG A 54 -11.57 18.68 -0.65
N MET A 55 -12.75 18.58 -1.26
CA MET A 55 -13.56 17.36 -1.23
C MET A 55 -12.82 16.17 -1.86
N LEU A 56 -12.10 16.38 -2.97
CA LEU A 56 -11.26 15.36 -3.58
C LEU A 56 -10.16 14.88 -2.62
N SER A 57 -9.49 15.81 -1.92
CA SER A 57 -8.48 15.46 -0.92
C SER A 57 -9.05 14.56 0.18
N GLU A 58 -10.21 14.91 0.73
CA GLU A 58 -10.86 14.16 1.80
C GLU A 58 -11.27 12.76 1.32
N LEU A 59 -11.83 12.65 0.10
CA LEU A 59 -12.16 11.36 -0.51
C LEU A 59 -10.92 10.49 -0.74
N LEU A 60 -9.82 11.07 -1.20
CA LEU A 60 -8.54 10.36 -1.37
C LEU A 60 -7.96 9.89 -0.05
N LEU A 61 -8.05 10.73 0.99
CA LEU A 61 -7.59 10.39 2.34
C LEU A 61 -8.45 9.28 2.96
N PHE A 62 -9.76 9.34 2.77
CA PHE A 62 -10.69 8.29 3.17
C PHE A 62 -10.39 6.96 2.44
N ALA A 63 -10.17 7.01 1.13
CA ALA A 63 -9.77 5.84 0.36
C ALA A 63 -8.43 5.25 0.84
N ALA A 64 -7.44 6.11 1.11
CA ALA A 64 -6.16 5.69 1.69
C ALA A 64 -6.36 5.01 3.05
N LEU A 65 -7.24 5.53 3.91
CA LEU A 65 -7.53 4.94 5.21
C LEU A 65 -8.16 3.55 5.08
N VAL A 66 -9.18 3.39 4.23
CA VAL A 66 -9.86 2.10 4.05
C VAL A 66 -8.90 1.06 3.45
N ILE A 67 -8.20 1.41 2.36
CA ILE A 67 -7.29 0.49 1.68
C ILE A 67 -6.08 0.18 2.56
N GLY A 68 -5.52 1.18 3.22
CA GLY A 68 -4.38 1.04 4.14
C GLY A 68 -4.73 0.13 5.32
N PHE A 69 -5.91 0.31 5.91
CA PHE A 69 -6.39 -0.55 7.00
C PHE A 69 -6.55 -2.00 6.54
N ILE A 70 -7.15 -2.24 5.38
CA ILE A 70 -7.28 -3.59 4.81
C ILE A 70 -5.90 -4.19 4.53
N ALA A 71 -4.96 -3.42 3.97
CA ALA A 71 -3.60 -3.89 3.71
C ALA A 71 -2.88 -4.28 5.01
N LEU A 72 -3.10 -3.54 6.10
CA LEU A 72 -2.52 -3.82 7.41
C LEU A 72 -3.10 -5.11 8.03
N LEU A 73 -4.40 -5.37 7.84
CA LEU A 73 -5.04 -6.62 8.23
C LEU A 73 -4.61 -7.84 7.38
N VAL A 74 -4.34 -7.63 6.09
CA VAL A 74 -3.91 -8.70 5.17
C VAL A 74 -2.42 -9.04 5.35
N MET A 75 -1.60 -8.09 5.81
CA MET A 75 -0.17 -8.29 6.06
C MET A 75 0.17 -9.55 6.89
N PRO A 76 -0.43 -9.82 8.07
CA PRO A 76 -0.14 -11.03 8.83
C PRO A 76 -0.51 -12.32 8.09
N VAL A 77 -1.53 -12.29 7.21
CA VAL A 77 -1.92 -13.44 6.38
C VAL A 77 -0.87 -13.70 5.30
N VAL A 78 -0.35 -12.65 4.66
CA VAL A 78 0.75 -12.74 3.69
C VAL A 78 2.00 -13.30 4.36
N LEU A 79 2.37 -12.76 5.52
CA LEU A 79 3.54 -13.21 6.30
C LEU A 79 3.45 -14.67 6.70
N ARG A 80 2.27 -15.17 7.08
CA ARG A 80 2.06 -16.58 7.44
C ARG A 80 2.01 -17.52 6.23
N SER A 81 1.60 -17.01 5.08
CA SER A 81 1.39 -17.82 3.87
C SER A 81 2.67 -17.98 3.03
N ARG A 82 3.62 -17.05 3.17
CA ARG A 82 4.89 -17.04 2.44
C ARG A 82 5.90 -18.01 3.08
N ARG A 83 6.58 -18.80 2.26
CA ARG A 83 7.67 -19.70 2.73
C ARG A 83 8.96 -18.93 3.01
N VAL A 84 9.18 -17.86 2.27
CA VAL A 84 10.32 -16.95 2.44
C VAL A 84 9.76 -15.59 2.83
N PRO A 85 10.09 -15.07 4.01
CA PRO A 85 9.58 -13.76 4.44
C PRO A 85 10.06 -12.67 3.48
N PRO A 86 9.22 -11.67 3.18
CA PRO A 86 9.66 -10.50 2.43
C PRO A 86 10.79 -9.76 3.18
N PRO A 87 11.71 -9.10 2.47
CA PRO A 87 12.79 -8.36 3.08
C PRO A 87 12.24 -7.32 4.06
N SER A 88 12.91 -7.16 5.21
CA SER A 88 12.46 -6.30 6.31
C SER A 88 12.15 -4.87 5.88
N GLY A 89 12.90 -4.32 4.92
CA GLY A 89 12.64 -2.98 4.37
C GLY A 89 11.26 -2.83 3.73
N VAL A 90 10.76 -3.86 3.04
CA VAL A 90 9.41 -3.84 2.43
C VAL A 90 8.33 -3.90 3.51
N LEU A 91 8.57 -4.65 4.59
CA LEU A 91 7.64 -4.71 5.71
C LEU A 91 7.54 -3.39 6.45
N VAL A 92 8.68 -2.78 6.78
CA VAL A 92 8.71 -1.47 7.43
C VAL A 92 8.04 -0.42 6.55
N PHE A 93 8.35 -0.42 5.25
CA PHE A 93 7.71 0.48 4.29
C PHE A 93 6.18 0.29 4.25
N ALA A 94 5.71 -0.95 4.11
CA ALA A 94 4.29 -1.24 4.06
C ALA A 94 3.57 -0.79 5.35
N VAL A 95 4.15 -1.06 6.52
CA VAL A 95 3.60 -0.62 7.81
C VAL A 95 3.52 0.90 7.88
N VAL A 96 4.59 1.61 7.53
CA VAL A 96 4.62 3.08 7.59
C VAL A 96 3.57 3.69 6.66
N VAL A 97 3.53 3.24 5.40
CA VAL A 97 2.57 3.75 4.40
C VAL A 97 1.13 3.45 4.79
N THR A 98 0.85 2.26 5.29
CA THR A 98 -0.53 1.88 5.65
C THR A 98 -0.99 2.45 6.98
N ALA A 99 -0.05 2.81 7.88
CA ALA A 99 -0.34 3.47 9.14
C ALA A 99 -0.47 5.00 9.01
N ALA A 100 0.19 5.61 8.03
CA ALA A 100 0.16 7.06 7.84
C ALA A 100 -1.25 7.68 7.70
N PRO A 101 -2.20 7.12 6.93
CA PRO A 101 -3.54 7.72 6.84
C PRO A 101 -4.34 7.55 8.14
N LEU A 102 -4.12 6.47 8.90
CA LEU A 102 -4.71 6.28 10.24
C LEU A 102 -4.24 7.36 11.21
N LEU A 103 -2.93 7.66 11.18
CA LEU A 103 -2.35 8.73 12.02
C LEU A 103 -2.86 10.11 11.60
N MET A 104 -2.99 10.39 10.30
CA MET A 104 -3.55 11.65 9.82
C MET A 104 -4.98 11.88 10.31
N VAL A 105 -5.86 10.88 10.16
CA VAL A 105 -7.24 10.98 10.65
C VAL A 105 -7.29 11.11 12.17
N ALA A 106 -6.46 10.36 12.90
CA ALA A 106 -6.37 10.51 14.35
C ALA A 106 -5.98 11.95 14.75
N VAL A 107 -5.02 12.57 14.06
CA VAL A 107 -4.61 13.96 14.32
C VAL A 107 -5.73 14.94 13.98
N GLU A 108 -6.50 14.72 12.93
CA GLU A 108 -7.64 15.58 12.58
C GLU A 108 -8.78 15.47 13.58
N ILE A 109 -9.04 14.28 14.12
CA ILE A 109 -10.08 14.07 15.16
C ILE A 109 -9.68 14.69 16.50
N LEU A 110 -8.38 14.70 16.84
CA LEU A 110 -7.88 15.23 18.11
C LEU A 110 -7.70 16.76 18.12
N LYS A 111 -7.74 17.41 16.96
CA LYS A 111 -7.66 18.88 16.84
C LYS A 111 -9.01 19.54 17.01
#